data_AF-A0A7C5U6T3-F1
#
_entry.id   AF-A0A7C5U6T3-F1
#
_cell.length_a   1.000
_cell.length_b   1.000
_cell.length_c   1.000
_cell.angle_alpha   90.00
_cell.angle_beta   90.00
_cell.angle_gamma   90.00
#
_symmetry.space_group_name_H-M   'P 1'
#
loop_
_entity.id
_entity.type
_entity.pdbx_description
1 polymer ?
#
loop_
_entity_poly.entity_id
_entity_poly.type
_entity_poly.pdbx_seq_one_letter_code
_entity_poly.pdbx_strand_id
1 'polypeptide(L)'
;MAGSLYTFYSQAIFPDDFVPFVTFFVLTMVILGGVANNVGAVFGAIVLSLFERFSQASTLAIFGITVGFDISYLRYAAMGALIILMLTFRPAGLIAEKPVKTPLYEILKQRLKK
;
A
#
# COMPACT_ATOMS: atom_id res chain seq x y z
N MET A 1 -19.89 -18.49 -12.39
CA MET A 1 -18.87 -19.19 -13.23
C MET A 1 -17.45 -18.60 -13.11
N ALA A 2 -17.21 -17.51 -12.37
CA ALA A 2 -15.85 -16.97 -12.24
C ALA A 2 -14.86 -17.96 -11.57
N GLY A 3 -15.26 -18.60 -10.46
CA GLY A 3 -14.40 -19.57 -9.76
C GLY A 3 -14.07 -20.82 -10.59
N SER A 4 -15.06 -21.37 -11.31
CA SER A 4 -14.85 -22.54 -12.19
C SER A 4 -13.89 -22.23 -13.34
N LEU A 5 -13.95 -21.01 -13.90
CA LEU A 5 -13.03 -20.58 -14.95
C LEU A 5 -11.61 -20.35 -14.41
N TYR A 6 -11.49 -19.79 -13.20
CA TYR A 6 -10.21 -19.58 -12.52
C TYR A 6 -9.51 -20.89 -12.19
N THR A 7 -10.23 -21.90 -11.67
CA THR A 7 -9.66 -23.24 -11.43
C THR A 7 -9.11 -23.87 -12.71
N PHE A 8 -9.83 -23.72 -13.83
CA PHE A 8 -9.37 -24.25 -15.11
C PHE A 8 -8.13 -23.51 -15.63
N TYR A 9 -8.02 -22.21 -15.35
CA TYR A 9 -6.87 -21.37 -15.70
C TYR A 9 -5.63 -21.65 -14.84
N SER A 10 -5.77 -21.68 -13.51
CA SER A 10 -4.63 -21.84 -12.58
C SER A 10 -4.10 -23.28 -12.50
N GLN A 11 -4.85 -24.29 -12.96
CA GLN A 11 -4.52 -25.73 -12.93
C GLN A 11 -4.33 -26.34 -11.53
N ALA A 12 -4.11 -25.51 -10.51
CA ALA A 12 -4.04 -25.82 -9.10
C ALA A 12 -4.73 -24.69 -8.31
N ILE A 13 -5.13 -25.00 -7.08
CA ILE A 13 -5.77 -24.05 -6.18
C ILE A 13 -5.04 -24.11 -4.85
N PHE A 14 -4.51 -22.98 -4.38
CA PHE A 14 -3.90 -22.88 -3.06
C PHE A 14 -4.79 -22.02 -2.14
N PRO A 15 -4.90 -22.34 -0.84
CA PRO A 15 -5.65 -21.52 0.12
C PRO A 15 -5.16 -20.06 0.16
N ASP A 16 -3.86 -19.85 -0.04
CA ASP A 16 -3.23 -18.53 -0.03
C ASP A 16 -3.71 -17.60 -1.17
N ASP A 17 -4.18 -18.14 -2.29
CA ASP A 17 -4.69 -17.35 -3.43
C ASP A 17 -5.96 -16.55 -3.08
N PHE A 18 -6.68 -16.97 -2.03
CA PHE A 18 -7.92 -16.34 -1.59
C PHE A 18 -7.71 -15.36 -0.42
N VAL A 19 -6.46 -15.16 0.00
CA VAL A 19 -6.13 -14.17 1.02
C VAL A 19 -6.04 -12.79 0.36
N PRO A 20 -6.74 -11.75 0.88
CA PRO A 20 -6.79 -10.42 0.26
C PRO A 20 -5.52 -9.59 0.45
N PHE A 21 -4.35 -10.25 0.54
CA PHE A 21 -3.08 -9.62 0.85
C PHE A 21 -2.71 -8.52 -0.15
N VAL A 22 -2.86 -8.80 -1.46
CA VAL A 22 -2.51 -7.85 -2.52
C VAL A 22 -3.34 -6.57 -2.42
N THR A 23 -4.64 -6.69 -2.14
CA THR A 23 -5.54 -5.54 -1.99
C THR A 23 -5.12 -4.66 -0.82
N PHE A 24 -4.88 -5.26 0.35
CA PHE A 24 -4.42 -4.51 1.52
C PHE A 24 -3.03 -3.91 1.31
N PHE A 25 -2.14 -4.61 0.61
CA PHE A 25 -0.82 -4.10 0.29
C PHE A 25 -0.90 -2.83 -0.56
N VAL A 26 -1.67 -2.85 -1.64
CA VAL A 26 -1.87 -1.68 -2.51
C VAL A 26 -2.58 -0.54 -1.77
N LEU A 27 -3.60 -0.83 -0.96
CA LEU A 27 -4.27 0.18 -0.14
C LEU A 27 -3.28 0.84 0.84
N THR A 28 -2.41 0.06 1.47
CA THR A 28 -1.39 0.58 2.37
C THR A 28 -0.41 1.49 1.64
N MET A 29 -0.02 1.17 0.39
CA MET A 29 0.83 2.05 -0.42
C MET A 29 0.19 3.42 -0.62
N VAL A 30 -1.10 3.43 -0.97
CA VAL A 30 -1.85 4.66 -1.25
C VAL A 30 -2.08 5.45 0.04
N ILE A 31 -2.48 4.80 1.14
CA ILE A 31 -2.68 5.43 2.44
C ILE A 31 -1.37 6.01 2.97
N LEU A 32 -0.27 5.26 2.85
CA LEU A 32 1.06 5.70 3.27
C LEU A 32 1.53 6.91 2.46
N GLY A 33 1.33 6.87 1.16
CA GLY A 33 1.70 7.94 0.24
C GLY A 33 0.86 9.21 0.35
N GLY A 34 -0.45 9.06 0.47
CA GLY A 34 -1.46 10.12 0.39
C GLY A 34 -2.53 9.78 -0.64
N VAL A 35 -3.78 9.60 -0.18
CA VAL A 35 -4.91 9.11 -0.99
C VAL A 35 -5.23 10.02 -2.19
N ALA A 36 -5.02 11.33 -2.05
CA ALA A 36 -5.36 12.33 -3.06
C ALA A 36 -4.12 13.02 -3.67
N ASN A 37 -2.97 12.35 -3.66
CA ASN A 37 -1.76 12.87 -4.30
C ASN A 37 -0.98 11.76 -5.02
N ASN A 38 -0.97 11.81 -6.36
CA ASN A 38 -0.30 10.82 -7.20
C ASN A 38 1.20 10.68 -6.87
N VAL A 39 1.88 11.80 -6.55
CA VAL A 39 3.31 11.76 -6.16
C VAL A 39 3.49 11.04 -4.83
N GLY A 40 2.57 11.28 -3.88
CA GLY A 40 2.49 10.57 -2.62
C GLY A 40 2.30 9.07 -2.83
N ALA A 41 1.30 8.68 -3.61
CA ALA A 41 1.01 7.28 -3.90
C ALA A 41 2.21 6.54 -4.52
N VAL A 42 2.93 7.16 -5.47
CA VAL A 42 4.14 6.56 -6.06
C VAL A 42 5.25 6.39 -5.01
N PHE A 43 5.47 7.40 -4.15
CA PHE A 43 6.43 7.29 -3.05
C PHE A 43 6.06 6.14 -2.10
N GLY A 44 4.78 6.05 -1.71
CA GLY A 44 4.30 4.97 -0.85
C GLY A 44 4.44 3.59 -1.49
N ALA A 45 4.20 3.49 -2.81
CA ALA A 45 4.44 2.26 -3.57
C ALA A 45 5.90 1.84 -3.56
N ILE A 46 6.84 2.76 -3.78
CA ILE A 46 8.28 2.47 -3.76
C ILE A 46 8.71 1.99 -2.37
N VAL A 47 8.35 2.74 -1.32
CA VAL A 47 8.76 2.43 0.06
C VAL A 47 8.23 1.08 0.51
N LEU A 48 6.93 0.81 0.34
CA LEU A 48 6.38 -0.47 0.76
C LEU A 48 6.81 -1.63 -0.13
N SER A 49 7.05 -1.42 -1.43
CA SER A 49 7.60 -2.48 -2.30
C SER A 49 9.02 -2.87 -1.88
N LEU A 50 9.85 -1.91 -1.49
CA LEU A 50 11.17 -2.19 -0.95
C LEU A 50 11.07 -2.91 0.40
N PHE A 51 10.23 -2.41 1.31
CA PHE A 51 9.99 -3.07 2.59
C PHE A 51 9.50 -4.52 2.43
N GLU A 52 8.58 -4.76 1.51
CA GLU A 52 8.06 -6.10 1.19
C GLU A 52 9.20 -7.00 0.71
N ARG A 53 10.03 -6.54 -0.23
CA ARG A 53 11.15 -7.32 -0.78
C ARG A 53 12.25 -7.61 0.23
N PHE A 54 12.61 -6.62 1.05
CA PHE A 54 13.64 -6.78 2.09
C PHE A 54 13.17 -7.68 3.24
N SER A 55 11.86 -7.72 3.50
CA SER A 55 11.28 -8.59 4.54
C SER A 55 11.03 -10.03 4.07
N GLN A 56 11.26 -10.36 2.80
CA GLN A 56 11.11 -11.73 2.32
C GLN A 56 12.16 -12.65 2.95
N ALA A 57 11.75 -13.87 3.31
CA ALA A 57 12.61 -14.88 3.90
C ALA A 57 13.81 -15.23 2.99
N SER A 58 13.59 -15.25 1.66
CA SER A 58 14.65 -15.44 0.67
C SER A 58 15.73 -14.36 0.76
N THR A 59 15.32 -13.10 0.86
CA THR A 59 16.23 -11.96 1.01
C THR A 59 16.97 -12.01 2.35
N LEU A 60 16.27 -12.32 3.44
CA LEU A 60 16.87 -12.48 4.78
C LEU A 60 17.88 -13.63 4.85
N ALA A 61 17.62 -14.73 4.15
CA ALA A 61 18.53 -15.86 4.06
C ALA A 61 19.86 -15.49 3.37
N ILE A 62 19.84 -14.59 2.39
CA ILE A 62 21.06 -14.04 1.75
C ILE A 62 21.92 -13.29 2.79
N PHE A 63 21.29 -12.63 3.76
CA PHE A 63 21.97 -11.94 4.87
C PHE A 63 22.34 -12.87 6.04
N GLY A 64 22.14 -14.19 5.90
CA GLY A 64 22.46 -15.17 6.94
C GLY A 64 21.46 -15.23 8.10
N ILE A 65 20.29 -14.59 7.97
CA ILE A 65 19.24 -14.62 8.97
C ILE A 65 18.25 -15.72 8.60
N THR A 66 18.36 -16.86 9.27
CA THR A 66 17.42 -17.98 9.13
C THR A 66 16.46 -18.00 10.32
N VAL A 67 15.17 -17.92 10.02
CA VAL A 67 14.11 -17.93 11.03
C VAL A 67 13.39 -19.28 10.97
N GLY A 68 13.20 -19.93 12.12
CA GLY A 68 12.58 -21.27 12.19
C GLY A 68 11.05 -21.29 12.05
N PHE A 69 10.44 -20.15 11.71
CA PHE A 69 9.00 -20.00 11.50
C PHE A 69 8.73 -19.22 10.21
N ASP A 70 7.51 -19.32 9.71
CA ASP A 70 7.11 -18.60 8.49
C ASP A 70 6.96 -17.10 8.77
N ILE A 71 7.92 -16.33 8.25
CA ILE A 71 7.96 -14.86 8.33
C ILE A 71 6.73 -14.20 7.67
N SER A 72 6.03 -14.90 6.76
CA SER A 72 4.89 -14.35 6.03
C SER A 72 3.77 -13.88 6.96
N TYR A 73 3.50 -14.61 8.04
CA TYR A 73 2.50 -14.21 9.03
C TYR A 73 2.87 -12.91 9.75
N LEU A 74 4.16 -12.73 10.07
CA LEU A 74 4.65 -11.50 10.69
C LEU A 74 4.51 -10.30 9.75
N ARG A 75 4.72 -10.52 8.44
CA ARG A 75 4.53 -9.50 7.40
C ARG A 75 3.06 -9.10 7.26
N TYR A 76 2.14 -10.06 7.33
CA TYR A 76 0.70 -9.76 7.35
C TYR A 76 0.30 -8.94 8.57
N ALA A 77 0.79 -9.31 9.76
CA ALA A 77 0.57 -8.53 10.98
C ALA A 77 1.17 -7.12 10.89
N ALA A 78 2.39 -7.00 10.37
CA ALA A 78 3.06 -5.72 10.16
C ALA A 78 2.30 -4.82 9.18
N MET A 79 1.73 -5.39 8.12
CA MET A 79 0.89 -4.65 7.17
C MET A 79 -0.36 -4.08 7.85
N GLY A 80 -1.08 -4.91 8.62
CA GLY A 80 -2.24 -4.47 9.38
C GLY A 80 -1.90 -3.39 10.39
N ALA A 81 -0.79 -3.54 11.12
CA ALA A 81 -0.30 -2.53 12.05
C ALA A 81 0.06 -1.21 11.35
N LEU A 82 0.71 -1.26 10.18
CA LEU A 82 1.02 -0.09 9.36
C LEU A 82 -0.23 0.67 8.97
N ILE A 83 -1.28 -0.03 8.51
CA ILE A 83 -2.56 0.59 8.18
C ILE A 83 -3.15 1.30 9.41
N ILE A 84 -3.23 0.62 10.56
CA ILE A 84 -3.82 1.18 11.78
C ILE A 84 -3.04 2.41 12.25
N LEU A 85 -1.71 2.34 12.25
CA LEU A 85 -0.84 3.46 12.62
C LEU A 85 -1.05 4.65 11.69
N MET A 86 -1.11 4.43 10.38
CA MET A 86 -1.30 5.52 9.42
C MET A 86 -2.68 6.16 9.57
N LEU A 87 -3.73 5.36 9.74
CA LEU A 87 -5.08 5.88 9.95
C LEU A 87 -5.19 6.68 11.26
N THR A 88 -4.47 6.28 12.30
CA THR A 88 -4.50 6.93 13.61
C THR A 88 -3.70 8.23 13.62
N PHE A 89 -2.48 8.23 13.07
CA PHE A 89 -1.57 9.37 13.19
C PHE A 89 -1.62 10.32 12.00
N ARG A 90 -1.84 9.84 10.76
CA ARG A 90 -1.82 10.66 9.54
C ARG A 90 -2.76 10.12 8.46
N PRO A 91 -4.09 10.30 8.61
CA PRO A 91 -5.08 9.84 7.64
C PRO A 91 -4.94 10.52 6.26
N ALA A 92 -4.29 11.69 6.19
CA ALA A 92 -3.97 12.38 4.93
C ALA A 92 -2.76 11.78 4.17
N GLY A 93 -2.07 10.80 4.75
CA GLY A 93 -0.82 10.21 4.25
C GLY A 93 0.42 11.08 4.49
N LEU A 94 1.57 10.62 4.00
CA LEU A 94 2.85 11.34 4.16
C LEU A 94 2.92 12.61 3.31
N ILE A 95 2.37 12.59 2.10
CA ILE A 95 2.36 13.74 1.20
C ILE A 95 0.92 14.18 0.95
N ALA A 96 0.46 15.13 1.76
CA ALA A 96 -0.89 15.67 1.71
C ALA A 96 -1.23 16.30 0.34
N GLU A 97 -2.52 16.31 0.04
CA GLU A 97 -3.09 16.85 -1.19
C GLU A 97 -2.77 18.35 -1.35
N LYS A 98 -2.43 18.76 -2.58
CA LYS A 98 -2.30 20.18 -2.93
C LYS A 98 -3.69 20.74 -3.24
N PRO A 99 -4.02 21.97 -2.83
CA PRO A 99 -5.34 22.56 -3.09
C PRO A 99 -5.66 22.54 -4.59
N VAL A 100 -6.83 22.01 -4.92
CA VAL A 100 -7.33 21.92 -6.30
C VAL A 100 -7.45 23.32 -6.88
N LYS A 101 -6.69 23.60 -7.94
CA LYS A 101 -6.78 24.87 -8.68
C LYS A 101 -8.00 24.83 -9.60
N THR A 102 -9.15 25.21 -9.07
CA THR A 102 -10.37 25.40 -9.88
C THR A 102 -10.40 26.82 -10.48
N PRO A 103 -11.14 27.06 -11.59
CA PRO A 103 -11.31 28.40 -12.14
C PRO A 103 -11.87 29.41 -11.11
N LEU A 104 -12.73 28.92 -10.20
CA LEU A 104 -13.27 29.71 -9.09
C LEU A 104 -12.18 30.14 -8.10
N TYR A 105 -11.19 29.28 -7.84
CA TYR A 105 -10.05 29.60 -6.97
C TYR A 105 -9.29 30.82 -7.48
N GLU A 106 -9.08 30.94 -8.80
CA GLU A 106 -8.36 32.07 -9.38
C GLU A 106 -9.11 33.39 -9.21
N ILE A 107 -10.44 33.36 -9.41
CA ILE A 107 -11.32 34.52 -9.23
C ILE A 107 -11.32 34.97 -7.75
N LEU A 108 -11.40 34.03 -6.80
CA LEU A 108 -11.35 34.32 -5.37
C LEU A 108 -10.01 34.91 -4.94
N LYS A 109 -8.91 34.37 -5.48
CA LYS A 109 -7.55 34.87 -5.19
C LYS A 109 -7.33 36.28 -5.75
N GLN A 110 -7.92 36.60 -6.90
CA GLN A 110 -7.89 37.95 -7.46
C GLN A 110 -8.73 38.94 -6.62
N ARG A 111 -9.90 38.52 -6.12
CA ARG A 111 -10.75 39.36 -5.27
C ARG A 111 -10.15 39.64 -3.89
N LEU A 112 -9.48 38.68 -3.27
CA LEU A 112 -8.82 38.84 -1.96
C LEU A 112 -7.52 39.65 -1.99
N LYS A 113 -6.99 39.93 -3.19
CA LYS A 113 -5.79 40.75 -3.41
C LYS A 113 -6.09 42.25 -3.60
N LYS A 114 -7.38 42.61 -3.71
CA LYS A 114 -7.87 44.00 -3.78
C LYS A 114 -8.29 44.43 -2.38
#